data_AF-A0A947TP82-F1
#
_entry.id   AF-A0A947TP82-F1
#
_cell.length_a   1.000
_cell.length_b   1.000
_cell.length_c   1.000
_cell.angle_alpha   90.00
_cell.angle_beta   90.00
_cell.angle_gamma   90.00
#
_symmetry.space_group_name_H-M   'P 1'
#
loop_
_entity.id
_entity.type
_entity.pdbx_description
1 polymer ?
#
loop_
_entity_poly.entity_id
_entity_poly.type
_entity_poly.pdbx_seq_one_letter_code
_entity_poly.pdbx_strand_id
1 'polypeptide(L)'
;MPFIPHTEEDVSAMLGAIGAASIEDLFDEIPPALKTGKLKDVPDGLPEMAVARLMQERASQDGFWSSFIGAGVYEHHIPAAIWQITTRGEFYSAYTPYQAEASQGTLQLIYEYQTMMTRLTGLDVSNASLYDGASALAEAVLMAVRSHKTSRRVLVPKTVHPIYRRVVDTTVRNQGIELVELDYDPATGQTVLPADPGSFAGVVIPQPNFFGVLEDVHAMTDWAHDKGALAIALVNPTTLAVLEAPGNWGQTGADIAVGEGQPLGAPMASGGPYFGFMCCRQTFVRQMPGRIVGRTVDLDGKPGFTLTLQAREQHIRRSKATSNICTNQGLVVTAATQYMALLGPQGLAKVASASHAGTVALADKLAAIAGVTRAFTSPFFHEVVLKLDDNAKDVLRALRAQGILGGLDISGWYPELGQAILVCVTETKTAADLDHFVQHMERILSKRREAPPCAYKS
;
A
#
# COMPACT_ATOMS: atom_id res chain seq x y z
N MET A 1 10.44 4.96 32.96
CA MET A 1 11.83 5.38 32.61
C MET A 1 11.77 6.83 32.15
N PRO A 2 12.62 7.75 32.63
CA PRO A 2 12.59 9.14 32.17
C PRO A 2 12.99 9.21 30.69
N PHE A 3 12.30 10.04 29.91
CA PHE A 3 12.63 10.25 28.50
C PHE A 3 13.95 11.01 28.33
N ILE A 4 14.20 11.97 29.22
CA ILE A 4 15.48 12.67 29.31
C ILE A 4 16.40 11.82 30.20
N PRO A 5 17.57 11.38 29.72
CA PRO A 5 18.43 10.47 30.46
C PRO A 5 19.25 11.17 31.55
N HIS A 6 19.43 12.49 31.44
CA HIS A 6 20.28 13.28 32.34
C HIS A 6 19.58 13.58 33.66
N THR A 7 20.30 13.34 34.75
CA THR A 7 19.90 13.75 36.10
C THR A 7 20.22 15.23 36.34
N GLU A 8 19.71 15.80 37.44
CA GLU A 8 20.07 17.17 37.85
C GLU A 8 21.59 17.32 38.07
N GLU A 9 22.27 16.27 38.53
CA GLU A 9 23.72 16.24 38.70
C GLU A 9 24.45 16.28 37.34
N ASP A 10 24.00 15.48 36.37
CA ASP A 10 24.55 15.50 35.00
C ASP A 10 24.38 16.88 34.38
N VAL A 11 23.19 17.48 34.51
CA VAL A 11 22.91 18.82 33.98
C VAL A 11 23.82 19.87 34.63
N SER A 12 23.98 19.83 35.95
CA SER A 12 24.86 20.76 36.68
C SER A 12 26.32 20.63 36.24
N ALA A 13 26.83 19.40 36.12
CA ALA A 13 28.18 19.13 35.66
C ALA A 13 28.40 19.62 34.21
N MET A 14 27.44 19.39 33.32
CA MET A 14 27.49 19.85 31.93
C MET A 14 27.49 21.38 31.82
N LEU A 15 26.62 22.06 32.59
CA LEU A 15 26.57 23.53 32.65
C LEU A 15 27.88 24.11 33.16
N GLY A 16 28.44 23.53 34.24
CA GLY A 16 29.74 23.93 34.78
C GLY A 16 30.88 23.77 33.78
N ALA A 17 30.88 22.70 32.98
CA ALA A 17 31.89 22.44 31.96
C ALA A 17 31.90 23.48 30.83
N ILE A 18 30.74 24.03 30.49
CA ILE A 18 30.60 25.06 29.43
C ILE A 18 30.52 26.49 29.98
N GLY A 19 30.54 26.67 31.31
CA GLY A 19 30.50 27.97 31.97
C GLY A 19 29.13 28.67 31.91
N ALA A 20 28.04 27.93 31.69
CA ALA A 20 26.67 28.46 31.72
C ALA A 20 26.08 28.36 33.14
N ALA A 21 25.29 29.36 33.56
CA ALA A 21 24.70 29.36 34.90
C ALA A 21 23.35 28.63 34.96
N SER A 22 22.66 28.52 33.83
CA SER A 22 21.34 27.90 33.69
C SER A 22 21.13 27.30 32.29
N ILE A 23 20.09 26.49 32.14
CA ILE A 23 19.67 25.98 30.82
C ILE A 23 19.19 27.14 29.94
N GLU A 24 18.54 28.14 30.52
CA GLU A 24 18.01 29.31 29.83
C GLU A 24 19.11 30.13 29.13
N ASP A 25 20.32 30.17 29.71
CA ASP A 25 21.47 30.87 29.13
C ASP A 25 21.92 30.23 27.80
N LEU A 26 21.61 28.95 27.56
CA LEU A 26 21.93 28.25 26.31
C LEU A 26 21.04 28.69 25.13
N PHE A 27 19.98 29.46 25.41
CA PHE A 27 18.98 29.90 24.44
C PHE A 27 18.84 31.42 24.41
N ASP A 28 19.88 32.17 24.78
CA ASP A 28 19.92 33.63 24.77
C ASP A 28 19.86 34.22 23.34
N GLU A 29 20.35 33.47 22.35
CA GLU A 29 20.29 33.82 20.93
C GLU A 29 18.87 33.88 20.35
N ILE A 30 17.89 33.23 20.99
CA ILE A 30 16.50 33.26 20.54
C ILE A 30 15.88 34.63 20.91
N PRO A 31 15.44 35.45 19.94
CA PRO A 31 14.82 36.74 20.24
C PRO A 31 13.61 36.59 21.18
N PRO A 32 13.44 37.46 22.19
CA PRO A 32 12.31 37.36 23.13
C PRO A 32 10.94 37.37 22.46
N ALA A 33 10.79 38.08 21.34
CA ALA A 33 9.56 38.12 20.55
C ALA A 33 9.20 36.77 19.87
N LEU A 34 10.16 35.85 19.75
CA LEU A 34 9.96 34.51 19.19
C LEU A 34 9.79 33.44 20.28
N LYS A 35 10.12 33.74 21.54
CA LYS A 35 9.94 32.81 22.65
C LYS A 35 8.45 32.65 22.97
N THR A 36 7.97 31.42 23.00
CA THR A 36 6.63 31.12 23.50
C THR A 36 6.67 31.00 25.02
N GLY A 37 5.61 31.45 25.71
CA GLY A 37 5.44 31.16 27.12
C GLY A 37 5.05 29.69 27.38
N LYS A 38 4.46 29.42 28.53
CA LYS A 38 3.90 28.09 28.84
C LYS A 38 2.88 27.66 27.77
N LEU A 39 2.92 26.38 27.40
CA LEU A 39 1.94 25.75 26.52
C LEU A 39 0.60 25.66 27.28
N LYS A 40 -0.34 26.57 27.00
CA LYS A 40 -1.61 26.68 27.75
C LYS A 40 -2.63 25.61 27.38
N ASP A 41 -2.54 25.10 26.16
CA ASP A 41 -3.51 24.15 25.60
C ASP A 41 -3.00 22.70 25.64
N VAL A 42 -1.81 22.48 26.21
CA VAL A 42 -1.24 21.13 26.41
C VAL A 42 -1.55 20.69 27.84
N PRO A 43 -2.26 19.57 28.03
CA PRO A 43 -2.53 19.04 29.36
C PRO A 43 -1.25 18.70 30.11
N ASP A 44 -1.34 18.63 31.44
CA ASP A 44 -0.24 18.15 32.27
C ASP A 44 0.18 16.74 31.88
N GLY A 45 1.47 16.45 32.04
CA GLY A 45 2.04 15.14 31.74
C GLY A 45 1.41 14.04 32.58
N LEU A 46 1.09 12.91 31.94
CA LEU A 46 0.59 11.72 32.61
C LEU A 46 1.73 10.73 32.87
N PRO A 47 1.70 9.98 33.98
CA PRO A 47 2.61 8.86 34.17
C PRO A 47 2.34 7.77 33.13
N GLU A 48 3.35 6.97 32.83
CA GLU A 48 3.31 5.88 31.84
C GLU A 48 2.08 4.98 31.99
N MET A 49 1.74 4.58 33.22
CA MET A 49 0.56 3.75 33.52
C MET A 49 -0.77 4.43 33.13
N ALA A 50 -0.89 5.74 33.36
CA ALA A 50 -2.12 6.47 33.04
C ALA A 50 -2.25 6.68 31.53
N VAL A 51 -1.14 6.92 30.82
CA VAL A 51 -1.12 6.99 29.35
C VAL A 51 -1.52 5.63 28.77
N ALA A 52 -0.94 4.53 29.25
CA ALA A 52 -1.25 3.19 28.77
C ALA A 52 -2.74 2.85 28.93
N ARG A 53 -3.31 3.14 30.11
CA ARG A 53 -4.74 2.98 30.36
C ARG A 53 -5.59 3.85 29.42
N LEU A 54 -5.25 5.12 29.26
CA LEU A 54 -5.97 6.03 28.38
C LEU A 54 -5.95 5.53 26.92
N MET A 55 -4.81 5.06 26.42
CA MET A 55 -4.71 4.53 25.06
C MET A 55 -5.53 3.25 24.88
N GLN A 56 -5.57 2.36 25.88
CA GLN A 56 -6.42 1.16 25.85
C GLN A 56 -7.92 1.50 25.85
N GLU A 57 -8.34 2.45 26.68
CA GLU A 57 -9.73 2.93 26.73
C GLU A 57 -10.17 3.59 25.42
N ARG A 58 -9.25 4.19 24.67
CA ARG A 58 -9.51 4.74 23.33
C ARG A 58 -9.58 3.62 22.29
N ALA A 59 -8.61 2.72 22.27
CA ALA A 59 -8.57 1.61 21.32
C ALA A 59 -9.80 0.68 21.44
N SER A 60 -10.36 0.50 22.64
CA SER A 60 -11.57 -0.32 22.82
C SER A 60 -12.82 0.29 22.16
N GLN A 61 -12.81 1.58 21.79
CA GLN A 61 -13.93 2.25 21.12
C GLN A 61 -13.98 1.98 19.61
N ASP A 62 -12.89 1.49 19.02
CA ASP A 62 -12.82 1.20 17.58
C ASP A 62 -13.65 -0.05 17.20
N GLY A 63 -13.84 -0.96 18.17
CA GLY A 63 -14.61 -2.19 18.03
C GLY A 63 -13.92 -3.29 17.21
N PHE A 64 -14.53 -4.47 17.18
CA PHE A 64 -14.09 -5.61 16.38
C PHE A 64 -15.15 -5.94 15.33
N TRP A 65 -14.75 -5.98 14.07
CA TRP A 65 -15.68 -6.08 12.95
C TRP A 65 -15.31 -7.23 12.02
N SER A 66 -16.31 -7.95 11.51
CA SER A 66 -16.09 -8.86 10.38
C SER A 66 -16.02 -8.04 9.09
N SER A 67 -14.80 -7.76 8.63
CA SER A 67 -14.56 -6.86 7.50
C SER A 67 -14.47 -7.58 6.16
N PHE A 68 -15.22 -7.11 5.17
CA PHE A 68 -15.25 -7.56 3.77
C PHE A 68 -15.02 -6.39 2.79
N ILE A 69 -14.42 -5.29 3.25
CA ILE A 69 -14.28 -4.05 2.46
C ILE A 69 -13.28 -4.20 1.31
N GLY A 70 -12.06 -4.68 1.59
CA GLY A 70 -10.96 -4.66 0.62
C GLY A 70 -10.59 -3.25 0.19
N ALA A 71 -10.59 -2.99 -1.12
CA ALA A 71 -10.29 -1.73 -1.76
C ALA A 71 -8.87 -1.21 -1.46
N GLY A 72 -7.88 -2.08 -1.60
CA GLY A 72 -6.46 -1.73 -1.39
C GLY A 72 -5.97 -1.90 0.05
N VAL A 73 -6.83 -2.28 1.00
CA VAL A 73 -6.45 -2.66 2.37
C VAL A 73 -7.05 -4.02 2.69
N TYR A 74 -6.19 -4.98 3.04
CA TYR A 74 -6.57 -6.38 3.12
C TYR A 74 -6.23 -6.97 4.49
N GLU A 75 -7.20 -7.64 5.10
CA GLU A 75 -6.99 -8.39 6.33
C GLU A 75 -6.31 -9.73 6.00
N HIS A 76 -4.99 -9.79 6.16
CA HIS A 76 -4.23 -11.04 6.03
C HIS A 76 -3.80 -11.55 7.41
N HIS A 77 -3.67 -12.87 7.54
CA HIS A 77 -3.07 -13.46 8.73
C HIS A 77 -1.57 -13.16 8.74
N ILE A 78 -1.10 -12.55 9.82
CA ILE A 78 0.32 -12.24 10.02
C ILE A 78 0.86 -13.13 11.14
N PRO A 79 1.74 -14.10 10.84
CA PRO A 79 2.39 -14.91 11.86
C PRO A 79 3.04 -14.05 12.95
N ALA A 80 2.78 -14.37 14.22
CA ALA A 80 3.22 -13.57 15.38
C ALA A 80 4.74 -13.32 15.41
N ALA A 81 5.53 -14.29 14.90
CA ALA A 81 6.99 -14.17 14.80
C ALA A 81 7.45 -12.92 14.04
N ILE A 82 6.68 -12.47 13.03
CA ILE A 82 7.05 -11.33 12.18
C ILE A 82 7.13 -10.05 13.00
N TRP A 83 6.06 -9.69 13.70
CA TRP A 83 6.07 -8.45 14.49
C TRP A 83 6.88 -8.59 15.76
N GLN A 84 6.98 -9.79 16.35
CA GLN A 84 7.89 -10.03 17.47
C GLN A 84 9.37 -9.80 17.11
N ILE A 85 9.78 -10.12 15.89
CA ILE A 85 11.16 -9.87 15.41
C ILE A 85 11.31 -8.45 14.88
N THR A 86 10.35 -7.95 14.10
CA THR A 86 10.38 -6.61 13.51
C THR A 86 10.46 -5.50 14.57
N THR A 87 9.82 -5.66 15.73
CA THR A 87 9.89 -4.66 16.82
C THR A 87 11.11 -4.79 17.72
N ARG A 88 12.07 -5.67 17.42
CA ARG A 88 13.34 -5.73 18.16
C ARG A 88 14.16 -4.46 17.90
N GLY A 89 14.89 -4.01 18.91
CA GLY A 89 15.59 -2.72 18.90
C GLY A 89 16.54 -2.54 17.71
N GLU A 90 17.24 -3.58 17.30
CA GLU A 90 18.17 -3.56 16.16
C GLU A 90 17.52 -3.25 14.81
N PHE A 91 16.20 -3.47 14.66
CA PHE A 91 15.43 -3.07 13.48
C PHE A 91 14.64 -1.79 13.74
N TYR A 92 13.99 -1.70 14.90
CA TYR A 92 13.04 -0.63 15.21
C TYR A 92 13.70 0.73 15.42
N SER A 93 14.88 0.78 16.04
CA SER A 93 15.58 2.04 16.31
C SER A 93 16.61 2.42 15.24
N ALA A 94 16.90 1.51 14.31
CA ALA A 94 17.83 1.77 13.22
C ALA A 94 17.28 2.83 12.25
N TYR A 95 18.15 3.74 11.81
CA TYR A 95 17.82 4.70 10.76
C TYR A 95 18.44 4.27 9.42
N THR A 96 18.42 5.17 8.43
CA THR A 96 18.98 4.92 7.10
C THR A 96 20.42 4.39 7.22
N PRO A 97 20.76 3.26 6.57
CA PRO A 97 22.06 2.60 6.72
C PRO A 97 23.16 3.33 5.91
N TYR A 98 23.46 4.58 6.27
CA TYR A 98 24.49 5.39 5.63
C TYR A 98 25.91 4.87 5.91
N GLN A 99 26.14 4.35 7.12
CA GLN A 99 27.40 3.72 7.52
C GLN A 99 27.30 2.22 7.23
N ALA A 100 27.68 1.82 6.02
CA ALA A 100 27.43 0.48 5.51
C ALA A 100 28.11 -0.61 6.37
N GLU A 101 29.31 -0.35 6.84
CA GLU A 101 30.14 -1.23 7.67
C GLU A 101 29.45 -1.57 9.00
N ALA A 102 28.70 -0.62 9.56
CA ALA A 102 27.95 -0.80 10.81
C ALA A 102 26.49 -1.23 10.59
N SER A 103 26.07 -1.45 9.34
CA SER A 103 24.66 -1.67 8.98
C SER A 103 24.43 -2.88 8.05
N GLN A 104 25.38 -3.82 7.99
CA GLN A 104 25.30 -4.95 7.06
C GLN A 104 24.05 -5.83 7.23
N GLY A 105 23.56 -6.02 8.46
CA GLY A 105 22.33 -6.80 8.70
C GLY A 105 21.10 -6.16 8.05
N THR A 106 20.90 -4.86 8.25
CA THR A 106 19.81 -4.09 7.63
C THR A 106 19.96 -4.03 6.11
N LEU A 107 21.18 -3.83 5.61
CA LEU A 107 21.45 -3.78 4.18
C LEU A 107 21.20 -5.13 3.50
N GLN A 108 21.62 -6.23 4.11
CA GLN A 108 21.33 -7.58 3.62
C GLN A 108 19.83 -7.84 3.58
N LEU A 109 19.09 -7.49 4.65
CA LEU A 109 17.64 -7.63 4.68
C LEU A 109 16.97 -6.88 3.52
N ILE A 110 17.36 -5.63 3.27
CA ILE A 110 16.82 -4.84 2.15
C ILE A 110 17.20 -5.47 0.80
N TYR A 111 18.41 -6.02 0.68
CA TYR A 111 18.83 -6.74 -0.53
C TYR A 111 18.01 -8.01 -0.76
N GLU A 112 17.67 -8.74 0.31
CA GLU A 112 16.79 -9.92 0.26
C GLU A 112 15.36 -9.52 -0.13
N TYR A 113 14.81 -8.45 0.44
CA TYR A 113 13.55 -7.85 -0.01
C TYR A 113 13.57 -7.55 -1.51
N GLN A 114 14.59 -6.82 -1.98
CA GLN A 114 14.72 -6.48 -3.39
C GLN A 114 14.76 -7.73 -4.26
N THR A 115 15.46 -8.79 -3.82
CA THR A 115 15.54 -10.08 -4.51
C THR A 115 14.20 -10.81 -4.54
N MET A 116 13.44 -10.78 -3.44
CA MET A 116 12.10 -11.39 -3.39
C MET A 116 11.13 -10.65 -4.31
N MET A 117 11.16 -9.32 -4.31
CA MET A 117 10.30 -8.50 -5.18
C MET A 117 10.63 -8.65 -6.67
N THR A 118 11.91 -8.73 -7.05
CA THR A 118 12.30 -8.99 -8.44
C THR A 118 11.85 -10.37 -8.91
N ARG A 119 11.94 -11.39 -8.05
CA ARG A 119 11.42 -12.73 -8.35
C ARG A 119 9.90 -12.77 -8.47
N LEU A 120 9.20 -12.08 -7.58
CA LEU A 120 7.74 -12.03 -7.57
C LEU A 120 7.18 -11.27 -8.79
N THR A 121 7.87 -10.19 -9.19
CA THR A 121 7.45 -9.36 -10.33
C THR A 121 8.02 -9.80 -11.67
N GLY A 122 9.06 -10.64 -11.69
CA GLY A 122 9.78 -11.03 -12.90
C GLY A 122 10.64 -9.92 -13.52
N LEU A 123 10.93 -8.84 -12.77
CA LEU A 123 11.69 -7.68 -13.24
C LEU A 123 13.11 -7.64 -12.66
N ASP A 124 13.97 -6.79 -13.21
CA ASP A 124 15.41 -6.87 -12.98
C ASP A 124 15.87 -6.18 -11.68
N VAL A 125 15.23 -5.07 -11.31
CA VAL A 125 15.64 -4.25 -10.16
C VAL A 125 14.43 -3.85 -9.34
N SER A 126 14.54 -3.93 -8.01
CA SER A 126 13.60 -3.34 -7.05
C SER A 126 14.27 -2.19 -6.32
N ASN A 127 13.52 -1.14 -5.98
CA ASN A 127 13.94 -0.17 -4.97
C ASN A 127 13.73 -0.73 -3.55
N ALA A 128 14.12 0.03 -2.54
CA ALA A 128 13.87 -0.25 -1.13
C ALA A 128 12.64 0.52 -0.62
N SER A 129 11.50 0.33 -1.29
CA SER A 129 10.18 0.92 -1.01
C SER A 129 9.98 2.41 -1.29
N LEU A 130 8.69 2.78 -1.31
CA LEU A 130 8.08 4.11 -1.36
C LEU A 130 7.02 4.21 -0.24
N TYR A 131 6.28 5.32 -0.16
CA TYR A 131 5.38 5.57 0.97
C TYR A 131 4.16 4.63 1.02
N ASP A 132 3.52 4.41 -0.13
CA ASP A 132 2.31 3.59 -0.31
C ASP A 132 2.14 3.26 -1.80
N GLY A 133 1.16 2.41 -2.15
CA GLY A 133 0.91 2.02 -3.55
C GLY A 133 0.49 3.19 -4.46
N ALA A 134 -0.18 4.20 -3.93
CA ALA A 134 -0.66 5.35 -4.70
C ALA A 134 0.49 6.29 -5.11
N SER A 135 1.40 6.58 -4.16
CA SER A 135 2.63 7.32 -4.41
C SER A 135 3.61 6.51 -5.27
N ALA A 136 3.64 5.18 -5.14
CA ALA A 136 4.40 4.33 -6.05
C ALA A 136 3.91 4.44 -7.50
N LEU A 137 2.59 4.44 -7.72
CA LEU A 137 2.02 4.70 -9.04
C LEU A 137 2.38 6.10 -9.56
N ALA A 138 2.31 7.13 -8.71
CA ALA A 138 2.67 8.48 -9.10
C ALA A 138 4.16 8.57 -9.53
N GLU A 139 5.05 7.90 -8.82
CA GLU A 139 6.46 7.81 -9.18
C GLU A 139 6.69 7.01 -10.47
N ALA A 140 5.90 5.96 -10.74
CA ALA A 140 5.98 5.23 -12.00
C ALA A 140 5.57 6.11 -13.19
N VAL A 141 4.52 6.94 -13.04
CA VAL A 141 4.11 7.93 -14.04
C VAL A 141 5.23 8.94 -14.30
N LEU A 142 5.83 9.49 -13.23
CA LEU A 142 6.95 10.43 -13.36
C LEU A 142 8.17 9.77 -14.04
N MET A 143 8.49 8.54 -13.65
CA MET A 143 9.57 7.74 -14.23
C MET A 143 9.33 7.46 -15.71
N ALA A 144 8.09 7.15 -16.11
CA ALA A 144 7.75 6.89 -17.50
C ALA A 144 7.91 8.15 -18.36
N VAL A 145 7.40 9.30 -17.91
CA VAL A 145 7.58 10.58 -18.60
C VAL A 145 9.05 10.97 -18.74
N ARG A 146 9.86 10.82 -17.67
CA ARG A 146 11.31 11.07 -17.74
C ARG A 146 12.02 10.15 -18.74
N SER A 147 11.55 8.91 -18.87
CA SER A 147 12.16 7.89 -19.73
C SER A 147 11.77 8.05 -21.20
N HIS A 148 10.52 8.42 -21.49
CA HIS A 148 10.02 8.66 -22.84
C HIS A 148 10.53 9.98 -23.46
N LYS A 149 10.85 10.99 -22.63
CA LYS A 149 11.45 12.30 -22.99
C LYS A 149 10.59 13.25 -23.83
N THR A 150 9.72 12.76 -24.70
CA THR A 150 8.94 13.57 -25.64
C THR A 150 7.47 13.72 -25.24
N SER A 151 6.79 12.63 -24.88
CA SER A 151 5.40 12.69 -24.42
C SER A 151 5.31 12.93 -22.92
N ARG A 152 4.30 13.70 -22.52
CA ARG A 152 3.91 13.95 -21.13
C ARG A 152 2.51 13.44 -20.81
N ARG A 153 1.92 12.66 -21.73
CA ARG A 153 0.61 12.02 -21.57
C ARG A 153 0.80 10.62 -21.01
N VAL A 154 0.03 10.21 -20.01
CA VAL A 154 0.01 8.83 -19.51
C VAL A 154 -1.43 8.35 -19.48
N LEU A 155 -1.66 7.16 -20.04
CA LEU A 155 -2.99 6.56 -20.10
C LEU A 155 -3.27 5.81 -18.80
N VAL A 156 -4.38 6.14 -18.14
CA VAL A 156 -4.74 5.59 -16.82
C VAL A 156 -6.17 5.06 -16.90
N PRO A 157 -6.39 3.74 -16.85
CA PRO A 157 -7.74 3.21 -16.86
C PRO A 157 -8.60 3.73 -15.72
N LYS A 158 -9.89 3.97 -15.99
CA LYS A 158 -10.89 4.23 -14.94
C LYS A 158 -11.02 3.06 -13.96
N THR A 159 -10.56 1.87 -14.36
CA THR A 159 -10.48 0.67 -13.52
C THR A 159 -9.31 0.70 -12.53
N VAL A 160 -8.43 1.72 -12.56
CA VAL A 160 -7.47 1.99 -11.47
C VAL A 160 -8.22 2.56 -10.27
N HIS A 161 -7.81 2.15 -9.07
CA HIS A 161 -8.40 2.59 -7.81
C HIS A 161 -8.60 4.13 -7.79
N PRO A 162 -9.82 4.64 -7.52
CA PRO A 162 -10.13 6.08 -7.67
C PRO A 162 -9.29 6.99 -6.77
N ILE A 163 -8.98 6.56 -5.54
CA ILE A 163 -8.03 7.25 -4.67
C ILE A 163 -6.61 7.30 -5.26
N TYR A 164 -6.14 6.21 -5.89
CA TYR A 164 -4.82 6.20 -6.53
C TYR A 164 -4.80 7.20 -7.69
N ARG A 165 -5.82 7.18 -8.57
CA ARG A 165 -5.97 8.19 -9.65
C ARG A 165 -5.89 9.62 -9.12
N ARG A 166 -6.57 9.92 -8.01
CA ARG A 166 -6.55 11.26 -7.38
C ARG A 166 -5.18 11.64 -6.80
N VAL A 167 -4.47 10.69 -6.19
CA VAL A 167 -3.11 10.92 -5.66
C VAL A 167 -2.14 11.18 -6.80
N VAL A 168 -2.20 10.39 -7.87
CA VAL A 168 -1.37 10.58 -9.07
C VAL A 168 -1.64 11.95 -9.69
N ASP A 169 -2.89 12.31 -9.96
CA ASP A 169 -3.26 13.64 -10.47
C ASP A 169 -2.68 14.77 -9.60
N THR A 170 -2.92 14.69 -8.28
CA THR A 170 -2.44 15.70 -7.33
C THR A 170 -0.92 15.84 -7.35
N THR A 171 -0.21 14.74 -7.59
CA THR A 171 1.25 14.70 -7.64
C THR A 171 1.81 15.30 -8.93
N VAL A 172 1.17 15.03 -10.07
CA VAL A 172 1.75 15.32 -11.39
C VAL A 172 1.18 16.54 -12.10
N ARG A 173 -0.04 16.99 -11.77
CA ARG A 173 -0.76 18.03 -12.55
C ARG A 173 -0.01 19.35 -12.69
N ASN A 174 0.69 19.79 -11.63
CA ASN A 174 1.44 21.05 -11.64
C ASN A 174 2.75 20.97 -12.44
N GLN A 175 3.08 19.80 -12.99
CA GLN A 175 4.25 19.56 -13.80
C GLN A 175 3.89 19.54 -15.29
N GLY A 176 2.63 19.79 -15.68
CA GLY A 176 2.21 19.68 -17.08
C GLY A 176 2.28 18.25 -17.61
N ILE A 177 2.00 17.27 -16.75
CA ILE A 177 1.80 15.87 -17.11
C ILE A 177 0.29 15.66 -17.19
N GLU A 178 -0.17 15.14 -18.32
CA GLU A 178 -1.59 14.88 -18.58
C GLU A 178 -1.89 13.41 -18.31
N LEU A 179 -2.89 13.15 -17.47
CA LEU A 179 -3.44 11.81 -17.27
C LEU A 179 -4.67 11.67 -18.14
N VAL A 180 -4.66 10.71 -19.05
CA VAL A 180 -5.77 10.44 -19.98
C VAL A 180 -6.49 9.21 -19.49
N GLU A 181 -7.76 9.38 -19.11
CA GLU A 181 -8.55 8.25 -18.63
C GLU A 181 -8.93 7.31 -19.77
N LEU A 182 -8.78 5.99 -19.55
CA LEU A 182 -9.32 4.97 -20.46
C LEU A 182 -10.62 4.41 -19.89
N ASP A 183 -11.64 4.31 -20.73
CA ASP A 183 -12.92 3.69 -20.38
C ASP A 183 -12.77 2.17 -20.22
N TYR A 184 -13.82 1.54 -19.69
CA TYR A 184 -13.93 0.10 -19.54
C TYR A 184 -15.22 -0.40 -20.18
N ASP A 185 -15.22 -1.67 -20.57
CA ASP A 185 -16.41 -2.32 -21.14
C ASP A 185 -17.44 -2.55 -20.01
N PRO A 186 -18.69 -2.06 -20.13
CA PRO A 186 -19.67 -2.18 -19.06
C PRO A 186 -20.09 -3.61 -18.70
N ALA A 187 -19.89 -4.59 -19.60
CA ALA A 187 -20.23 -5.99 -19.36
C ALA A 187 -19.05 -6.76 -18.75
N THR A 188 -17.83 -6.52 -19.23
CA THR A 188 -16.65 -7.26 -18.77
C THR A 188 -15.90 -6.56 -17.64
N GLY A 189 -16.03 -5.25 -17.49
CA GLY A 189 -15.27 -4.45 -16.51
C GLY A 189 -13.79 -4.33 -16.84
N GLN A 190 -13.36 -4.76 -18.03
CA GLN A 190 -11.98 -4.66 -18.52
C GLN A 190 -11.76 -3.34 -19.26
N THR A 191 -10.53 -2.86 -19.25
CA THR A 191 -10.12 -1.62 -19.92
C THR A 191 -10.29 -1.71 -21.44
N VAL A 192 -10.82 -0.65 -22.06
CA VAL A 192 -10.93 -0.53 -23.52
C VAL A 192 -9.79 0.32 -24.06
N LEU A 193 -8.95 -0.27 -24.91
CA LEU A 193 -7.84 0.43 -25.56
C LEU A 193 -8.35 1.19 -26.81
N PRO A 194 -8.02 2.49 -26.97
CA PRO A 194 -8.38 3.24 -28.16
C PRO A 194 -7.53 2.81 -29.36
N ALA A 195 -8.12 2.82 -30.57
CA ALA A 195 -7.40 2.49 -31.80
C ALA A 195 -6.28 3.50 -32.12
N ASP A 196 -6.53 4.78 -31.84
CA ASP A 196 -5.55 5.87 -32.02
C ASP A 196 -5.44 6.72 -30.75
N PRO A 197 -4.54 6.37 -29.81
CA PRO A 197 -4.30 7.13 -28.58
C PRO A 197 -3.50 8.42 -28.79
N GLY A 198 -2.94 8.66 -29.99
CA GLY A 198 -1.84 9.60 -30.19
C GLY A 198 -0.56 9.20 -29.46
N SER A 199 0.33 10.15 -29.18
CA SER A 199 1.58 9.88 -28.43
C SER A 199 1.37 9.96 -26.91
N PHE A 200 1.89 8.97 -26.18
CA PHE A 200 1.82 8.85 -24.73
C PHE A 200 3.10 8.17 -24.19
N ALA A 201 3.50 8.51 -22.96
CA ALA A 201 4.72 8.03 -22.33
C ALA A 201 4.58 6.64 -21.71
N GLY A 202 3.37 6.28 -21.29
CA GLY A 202 3.08 4.96 -20.75
C GLY A 202 1.60 4.73 -20.51
N VAL A 203 1.24 3.48 -20.28
CA VAL A 203 -0.10 3.03 -19.90
C VAL A 203 -0.03 2.28 -18.57
N VAL A 204 -0.97 2.59 -17.67
CA VAL A 204 -1.14 1.85 -16.42
C VAL A 204 -2.01 0.62 -16.68
N ILE A 205 -1.54 -0.54 -16.25
CA ILE A 205 -2.22 -1.83 -16.40
C ILE A 205 -2.47 -2.38 -14.99
N PRO A 206 -3.68 -2.20 -14.42
CA PRO A 206 -3.99 -2.70 -13.09
C PRO A 206 -4.34 -4.19 -13.13
N GLN A 207 -3.65 -5.03 -12.34
CA GLN A 207 -3.89 -6.47 -12.30
C GLN A 207 -3.88 -7.04 -10.86
N PRO A 208 -5.03 -7.48 -10.33
CA PRO A 208 -6.39 -7.21 -10.82
C PRO A 208 -6.72 -5.70 -10.82
N ASN A 209 -7.77 -5.31 -11.54
CA ASN A 209 -8.27 -3.95 -11.51
C ASN A 209 -9.14 -3.66 -10.26
N PHE A 210 -9.56 -2.41 -10.05
CA PHE A 210 -10.32 -1.98 -8.87
C PHE A 210 -11.64 -2.74 -8.67
N PHE A 211 -12.21 -3.28 -9.73
CA PHE A 211 -13.43 -4.09 -9.67
C PHE A 211 -13.15 -5.55 -9.27
N GLY A 212 -11.88 -5.91 -9.09
CA GLY A 212 -11.37 -7.26 -8.91
C GLY A 212 -11.17 -8.02 -10.22
N VAL A 213 -11.53 -7.43 -11.37
CA VAL A 213 -11.48 -8.05 -12.71
C VAL A 213 -10.04 -8.20 -13.19
N LEU A 214 -9.76 -9.32 -13.86
CA LEU A 214 -8.48 -9.55 -14.54
C LEU A 214 -8.45 -8.88 -15.91
N GLU A 215 -7.44 -8.04 -16.15
CA GLU A 215 -7.20 -7.39 -17.44
C GLU A 215 -6.47 -8.34 -18.41
N ASP A 216 -6.58 -8.09 -19.72
CA ASP A 216 -5.75 -8.75 -20.73
C ASP A 216 -4.35 -8.13 -20.76
N VAL A 217 -3.55 -8.48 -19.75
CA VAL A 217 -2.23 -7.88 -19.52
C VAL A 217 -1.26 -8.10 -20.68
N HIS A 218 -1.41 -9.18 -21.46
CA HIS A 218 -0.54 -9.43 -22.61
C HIS A 218 -0.88 -8.48 -23.75
N ALA A 219 -2.17 -8.39 -24.13
CA ALA A 219 -2.60 -7.50 -25.19
C ALA A 219 -2.32 -6.03 -24.87
N MET A 220 -2.55 -5.60 -23.61
CA MET A 220 -2.27 -4.23 -23.18
C MET A 220 -0.77 -3.89 -23.21
N THR A 221 0.09 -4.83 -22.82
CA THR A 221 1.55 -4.64 -22.82
C THR A 221 2.08 -4.52 -24.25
N ASP A 222 1.73 -5.47 -25.12
CA ASP A 222 2.18 -5.46 -26.52
C ASP A 222 1.67 -4.20 -27.26
N TRP A 223 0.41 -3.82 -27.03
CA TRP A 223 -0.17 -2.60 -27.59
C TRP A 223 0.57 -1.32 -27.16
N ALA A 224 1.03 -1.25 -25.91
CA ALA A 224 1.79 -0.10 -25.41
C ALA A 224 3.15 0.00 -26.13
N HIS A 225 3.85 -1.14 -26.25
CA HIS A 225 5.16 -1.22 -26.88
C HIS A 225 5.11 -0.94 -28.38
N ASP A 226 4.08 -1.39 -29.08
CA ASP A 226 3.83 -1.08 -30.50
C ASP A 226 3.68 0.43 -30.75
N LYS A 227 3.28 1.20 -29.72
CA LYS A 227 3.17 2.67 -29.76
C LYS A 227 4.40 3.38 -29.18
N GLY A 228 5.44 2.65 -28.79
CA GLY A 228 6.67 3.19 -28.20
C GLY A 228 6.50 3.72 -26.78
N ALA A 229 5.44 3.32 -26.08
CA ALA A 229 5.13 3.72 -24.72
C ALA A 229 5.52 2.63 -23.71
N LEU A 230 5.68 3.00 -22.44
CA LEU A 230 6.01 2.05 -21.37
C LEU A 230 4.76 1.39 -20.77
N ALA A 231 4.86 0.11 -20.45
CA ALA A 231 3.85 -0.63 -19.70
C ALA A 231 4.13 -0.55 -18.19
N ILE A 232 3.19 0.05 -17.43
CA ILE A 232 3.26 0.21 -15.98
C ILE A 232 2.28 -0.79 -15.34
N ALA A 233 2.79 -1.88 -14.80
CA ALA A 233 2.01 -2.85 -14.05
C ALA A 233 1.67 -2.30 -12.65
N LEU A 234 0.38 -2.17 -12.34
CA LEU A 234 -0.11 -1.85 -11.00
C LEU A 234 -0.73 -3.10 -10.40
N VAL A 235 -0.06 -3.72 -9.42
CA VAL A 235 -0.43 -5.07 -8.98
C VAL A 235 -0.51 -5.19 -7.46
N ASN A 236 -1.35 -6.10 -6.99
CA ASN A 236 -1.30 -6.55 -5.60
C ASN A 236 -0.29 -7.72 -5.52
N PRO A 237 0.73 -7.65 -4.64
CA PRO A 237 1.83 -8.61 -4.65
C PRO A 237 1.40 -10.03 -4.27
N THR A 238 0.33 -10.19 -3.49
CA THR A 238 -0.20 -11.52 -3.14
C THR A 238 -0.71 -12.27 -4.37
N THR A 239 -1.28 -11.56 -5.34
CA THR A 239 -1.86 -12.19 -6.54
C THR A 239 -0.78 -12.80 -7.43
N LEU A 240 0.44 -12.25 -7.41
CA LEU A 240 1.59 -12.72 -8.18
C LEU A 240 2.12 -14.08 -7.73
N ALA A 241 1.64 -14.61 -6.61
CA ALA A 241 1.92 -15.98 -6.20
C ALA A 241 1.21 -17.03 -7.07
N VAL A 242 0.16 -16.63 -7.81
CA VAL A 242 -0.66 -17.51 -8.65
C VAL A 242 -0.95 -16.95 -10.04
N LEU A 243 -0.88 -15.63 -10.22
CA LEU A 243 -0.99 -14.96 -11.51
C LEU A 243 0.38 -14.76 -12.14
N GLU A 244 0.40 -14.64 -13.46
CA GLU A 244 1.63 -14.40 -14.21
C GLU A 244 2.30 -13.07 -13.82
N ALA A 245 3.61 -13.15 -13.58
CA ALA A 245 4.41 -12.02 -13.14
C ALA A 245 4.53 -10.95 -14.23
N PRO A 246 4.49 -9.64 -13.89
CA PRO A 246 4.62 -8.53 -14.84
C PRO A 246 5.75 -8.63 -15.86
N GLY A 247 6.92 -9.15 -15.45
CA GLY A 247 8.07 -9.34 -16.33
C GLY A 247 7.87 -10.35 -17.47
N ASN A 248 6.76 -11.10 -17.46
CA ASN A 248 6.38 -12.08 -18.48
C ASN A 248 5.11 -11.66 -19.27
N TRP A 249 4.56 -10.47 -19.03
CA TRP A 249 3.39 -10.00 -19.78
C TRP A 249 3.75 -9.69 -21.25
N GLY A 250 2.83 -9.97 -22.17
CA GLY A 250 3.08 -9.78 -23.60
C GLY A 250 4.32 -10.53 -24.09
N GLN A 251 5.03 -9.96 -25.07
CA GLN A 251 6.26 -10.53 -25.63
C GLN A 251 7.52 -10.13 -24.87
N THR A 252 7.52 -8.95 -24.25
CA THR A 252 8.70 -8.30 -23.67
C THR A 252 8.57 -7.97 -22.19
N GLY A 253 7.43 -8.25 -21.55
CA GLY A 253 7.12 -7.96 -20.16
C GLY A 253 6.92 -6.47 -19.87
N ALA A 254 6.24 -6.17 -18.76
CA ALA A 254 6.09 -4.81 -18.27
C ALA A 254 7.46 -4.13 -18.03
N ASP A 255 7.49 -2.81 -18.14
CA ASP A 255 8.71 -2.02 -17.94
C ASP A 255 8.93 -1.66 -16.47
N ILE A 256 7.82 -1.37 -15.79
CA ILE A 256 7.75 -0.93 -14.40
C ILE A 256 6.62 -1.71 -13.72
N ALA A 257 6.84 -2.24 -12.53
CA ALA A 257 5.80 -2.79 -11.68
C ALA A 257 5.75 -2.07 -10.34
N VAL A 258 4.56 -1.67 -9.91
CA VAL A 258 4.30 -0.95 -8.67
C VAL A 258 3.06 -1.51 -7.99
N GLY A 259 2.92 -1.22 -6.69
CA GLY A 259 1.75 -1.60 -5.94
C GLY A 259 1.92 -1.35 -4.45
N GLU A 260 0.88 -1.69 -3.70
CA GLU A 260 0.88 -1.65 -2.24
C GLU A 260 1.45 -2.95 -1.68
N GLY A 261 2.42 -2.81 -0.79
CA GLY A 261 3.11 -3.91 -0.13
C GLY A 261 2.43 -4.41 1.14
N GLN A 262 1.41 -3.70 1.65
CA GLN A 262 0.65 -4.08 2.85
C GLN A 262 0.30 -5.57 2.98
N PRO A 263 -0.14 -6.27 1.91
CA PRO A 263 -0.49 -7.69 2.00
C PRO A 263 0.65 -8.61 2.44
N LEU A 264 1.91 -8.16 2.31
CA LEU A 264 3.09 -8.90 2.70
C LEU A 264 3.40 -8.68 4.19
N GLY A 265 2.45 -8.97 5.08
CA GLY A 265 2.73 -9.01 6.52
C GLY A 265 2.62 -7.68 7.28
N ALA A 266 2.05 -6.62 6.69
CA ALA A 266 1.72 -5.39 7.42
C ALA A 266 0.25 -5.39 7.89
N PRO A 267 -0.04 -4.96 9.14
CA PRO A 267 -1.42 -4.90 9.64
C PRO A 267 -2.20 -3.80 8.94
N MET A 268 -3.54 -3.88 8.93
CA MET A 268 -4.37 -2.82 8.35
C MET A 268 -4.18 -1.46 9.03
N ALA A 269 -3.99 -1.42 10.36
CA ALA A 269 -3.57 -0.22 11.10
C ALA A 269 -4.30 1.11 10.73
N SER A 270 -5.58 1.04 10.37
CA SER A 270 -6.38 2.20 9.92
C SER A 270 -5.76 3.01 8.76
N GLY A 271 -5.03 2.33 7.86
CA GLY A 271 -4.48 2.92 6.64
C GLY A 271 -2.95 3.07 6.59
N GLY A 272 -2.22 2.69 7.66
CA GLY A 272 -0.75 2.68 7.60
C GLY A 272 -0.04 2.59 8.96
N PRO A 273 1.31 2.51 8.97
CA PRO A 273 2.18 2.66 7.80
C PRO A 273 2.18 1.40 6.93
N TYR A 274 2.05 1.60 5.61
CA TYR A 274 2.28 0.56 4.60
C TYR A 274 3.55 0.87 3.80
N PHE A 275 3.71 0.29 2.61
CA PHE A 275 4.82 0.64 1.73
C PHE A 275 4.50 0.40 0.27
N GLY A 276 4.78 1.40 -0.56
CA GLY A 276 4.78 1.19 -2.01
C GLY A 276 6.01 0.38 -2.42
N PHE A 277 5.88 -0.54 -3.36
CA PHE A 277 7.04 -1.14 -4.03
C PHE A 277 7.19 -0.62 -5.46
N MET A 278 8.41 -0.63 -5.96
CA MET A 278 8.68 -0.42 -7.38
C MET A 278 9.78 -1.35 -7.87
N CYS A 279 9.47 -2.11 -8.91
CA CYS A 279 10.42 -2.86 -9.71
C CYS A 279 10.47 -2.30 -11.14
N CYS A 280 11.59 -2.43 -11.84
CA CYS A 280 11.70 -2.05 -13.25
C CYS A 280 12.72 -2.90 -14.00
N ARG A 281 12.69 -2.80 -15.34
CA ARG A 281 13.77 -3.28 -16.20
C ARG A 281 15.08 -2.55 -15.92
N GLN A 282 16.21 -3.24 -16.08
CA GLN A 282 17.56 -2.72 -15.81
C GLN A 282 17.85 -1.42 -16.56
N THR A 283 17.34 -1.28 -17.80
CA THR A 283 17.50 -0.10 -18.64
C THR A 283 16.98 1.19 -17.97
N PHE A 284 15.99 1.09 -17.08
CA PHE A 284 15.38 2.25 -16.42
C PHE A 284 15.92 2.53 -15.00
N VAL A 285 16.86 1.73 -14.48
CA VAL A 285 17.33 1.85 -13.09
C VAL A 285 17.82 3.24 -12.70
N ARG A 286 18.39 3.99 -13.66
CA ARG A 286 18.87 5.37 -13.42
C ARG A 286 17.74 6.38 -13.15
N GLN A 287 16.51 6.05 -13.55
CA GLN A 287 15.31 6.86 -13.33
C GLN A 287 14.49 6.43 -12.10
N MET A 288 14.84 5.28 -11.50
CA MET A 288 14.15 4.73 -10.34
C MET A 288 14.22 5.71 -9.14
N PRO A 289 13.10 5.96 -8.44
CA PRO A 289 13.04 6.72 -7.21
C PRO A 289 13.55 5.91 -6.01
N GLY A 290 14.00 6.63 -4.98
CA GLY A 290 14.36 6.03 -3.70
C GLY A 290 15.65 5.20 -3.73
N ARG A 291 15.86 4.50 -2.62
CA ARG A 291 17.09 3.79 -2.29
C ARG A 291 17.17 2.45 -3.03
N ILE A 292 18.38 2.02 -3.33
CA ILE A 292 18.69 0.70 -3.89
C ILE A 292 19.90 0.19 -3.11
N VAL A 293 19.79 -1.02 -2.53
CA VAL A 293 20.96 -1.71 -1.98
C VAL A 293 21.57 -2.58 -3.08
N GLY A 294 22.89 -2.54 -3.18
CA GLY A 294 23.67 -3.40 -4.08
C GLY A 294 24.70 -4.20 -3.31
N ARG A 295 25.01 -5.39 -3.83
CA ARG A 295 26.15 -6.20 -3.36
C ARG A 295 27.46 -5.62 -3.91
N THR A 296 28.47 -5.54 -3.06
CA THR A 296 29.83 -5.07 -3.37
C THR A 296 30.85 -5.94 -2.65
N VAL A 297 32.13 -5.58 -2.75
CA VAL A 297 33.21 -6.12 -1.91
C VAL A 297 33.87 -5.02 -1.09
N ASP A 298 34.42 -5.37 0.08
CA ASP A 298 35.23 -4.49 0.91
C ASP A 298 36.71 -4.43 0.46
N LEU A 299 37.56 -3.78 1.26
CA LEU A 299 39.01 -3.65 1.00
C LEU A 299 39.75 -5.01 1.00
N ASP A 300 39.22 -6.02 1.69
CA ASP A 300 39.77 -7.38 1.75
C ASP A 300 39.17 -8.32 0.68
N GLY A 301 38.27 -7.80 -0.17
CA GLY A 301 37.55 -8.59 -1.18
C GLY A 301 36.37 -9.40 -0.62
N LYS A 302 35.95 -9.18 0.62
CA LYS A 302 34.82 -9.89 1.24
C LYS A 302 33.50 -9.31 0.74
N PRO A 303 32.50 -10.15 0.42
CA PRO A 303 31.19 -9.66 0.00
C PRO A 303 30.51 -8.82 1.10
N GLY A 304 29.90 -7.71 0.69
CA GLY A 304 29.10 -6.86 1.55
C GLY A 304 28.01 -6.14 0.76
N PHE A 305 27.23 -5.32 1.44
CA PHE A 305 26.12 -4.57 0.87
C PHE A 305 26.28 -3.08 1.13
N THR A 306 25.80 -2.24 0.21
CA THR A 306 25.80 -0.78 0.40
C THR A 306 24.67 -0.13 -0.39
N LEU A 307 24.29 1.09 0.00
CA LEU A 307 23.42 1.93 -0.82
C LEU A 307 24.16 2.30 -2.11
N THR A 308 23.53 2.06 -3.26
CA THR A 308 24.13 2.30 -4.57
C THR A 308 23.30 3.25 -5.42
N LEU A 309 23.94 3.82 -6.45
CA LEU A 309 23.34 4.82 -7.35
C LEU A 309 22.72 6.02 -6.60
N GLN A 310 23.32 6.41 -5.47
CA GLN A 310 22.79 7.47 -4.59
C GLN A 310 22.75 8.85 -5.27
N ALA A 311 23.50 9.04 -6.35
CA ALA A 311 23.45 10.26 -7.16
C ALA A 311 22.06 10.55 -7.78
N ARG A 312 21.10 9.62 -7.70
CA ARG A 312 19.69 9.86 -8.07
C ARG A 312 18.91 10.62 -6.99
N GLU A 313 19.35 10.55 -5.73
CA GLU A 313 18.57 10.92 -4.56
C GLU A 313 18.71 12.39 -4.17
N GLN A 314 17.74 12.88 -3.39
CA GLN A 314 17.60 14.29 -3.00
C GLN A 314 18.82 14.86 -2.25
N HIS A 315 19.53 14.06 -1.44
CA HIS A 315 20.64 14.56 -0.63
C HIS A 315 21.88 14.91 -1.48
N ILE A 316 21.98 14.36 -2.70
CA ILE A 316 23.02 14.68 -3.67
C ILE A 316 22.48 15.64 -4.74
N ARG A 317 21.35 15.30 -5.35
CA ARG A 317 20.84 16.00 -6.54
C ARG A 317 19.83 17.10 -6.27
N ARG A 318 19.30 17.21 -5.05
CA ARG A 318 18.32 18.22 -4.64
C ARG A 318 17.14 18.27 -5.63
N SER A 319 16.85 19.43 -6.22
CA SER A 319 15.77 19.62 -7.19
C SER A 319 15.92 18.83 -8.50
N LYS A 320 17.10 18.28 -8.80
CA LYS A 320 17.35 17.43 -9.98
C LYS A 320 17.24 15.93 -9.69
N ALA A 321 16.87 15.55 -8.47
CA ALA A 321 16.70 14.16 -8.06
C ALA A 321 15.53 13.50 -8.80
N THR A 322 15.49 12.17 -8.79
CA THR A 322 14.39 11.42 -9.41
C THR A 322 13.08 11.52 -8.61
N SER A 323 13.17 11.83 -7.32
CA SER A 323 12.05 12.00 -6.38
C SER A 323 12.49 12.84 -5.18
N ASN A 324 11.53 13.40 -4.44
CA ASN A 324 11.76 14.05 -3.15
C ASN A 324 11.83 13.08 -1.96
N ILE A 325 11.58 11.78 -2.18
CA ILE A 325 11.59 10.77 -1.11
C ILE A 325 12.93 10.75 -0.36
N CYS A 326 12.86 10.64 0.97
CA CYS A 326 14.02 10.55 1.86
C CYS A 326 13.84 9.41 2.87
N THR A 327 13.06 9.64 3.92
CA THR A 327 12.51 8.57 4.75
C THR A 327 11.55 7.76 3.88
N ASN A 328 11.67 6.44 3.95
CA ASN A 328 10.80 5.47 3.30
C ASN A 328 10.15 4.60 4.41
N GLN A 329 9.74 3.37 4.06
CA GLN A 329 9.02 2.47 4.96
C GLN A 329 9.87 1.26 5.36
N GLY A 330 11.14 1.50 5.72
CA GLY A 330 12.13 0.45 6.00
C GLY A 330 11.70 -0.59 7.05
N LEU A 331 11.00 -0.16 8.11
CA LEU A 331 10.49 -1.09 9.14
C LEU A 331 9.39 -2.02 8.60
N VAL A 332 8.52 -1.51 7.73
CA VAL A 332 7.44 -2.32 7.13
C VAL A 332 8.03 -3.26 6.07
N VAL A 333 9.07 -2.82 5.34
CA VAL A 333 9.87 -3.69 4.46
C VAL A 333 10.52 -4.85 5.25
N THR A 334 10.98 -4.61 6.47
CA THR A 334 11.47 -5.66 7.38
C THR A 334 10.38 -6.70 7.67
N ALA A 335 9.17 -6.26 8.01
CA ALA A 335 8.04 -7.18 8.19
C ALA A 335 7.75 -7.98 6.91
N ALA A 336 7.77 -7.33 5.74
CA ALA A 336 7.52 -7.98 4.45
C ALA A 336 8.57 -9.00 4.04
N THR A 337 9.84 -8.70 4.30
CA THR A 337 10.95 -9.65 4.05
C THR A 337 10.77 -10.90 4.91
N GLN A 338 10.45 -10.72 6.19
CA GLN A 338 10.21 -11.83 7.11
C GLN A 338 8.95 -12.63 6.73
N TYR A 339 7.87 -11.96 6.31
CA TYR A 339 6.64 -12.61 5.84
C TYR A 339 6.91 -13.50 4.62
N MET A 340 7.54 -12.93 3.58
CA MET A 340 7.88 -13.68 2.36
C MET A 340 8.87 -14.82 2.65
N ALA A 341 9.87 -14.60 3.51
CA ALA A 341 10.82 -15.63 3.91
C ALA A 341 10.15 -16.79 4.67
N LEU A 342 9.24 -16.47 5.60
CA LEU A 342 8.58 -17.45 6.45
C LEU A 342 7.55 -18.29 5.68
N LEU A 343 6.74 -17.65 4.83
CA LEU A 343 5.73 -18.36 4.04
C LEU A 343 6.34 -19.10 2.85
N GLY A 344 7.37 -18.51 2.22
CA GLY A 344 7.91 -18.98 0.96
C GLY A 344 6.87 -18.96 -0.17
N PRO A 345 7.24 -19.44 -1.38
CA PRO A 345 6.34 -19.40 -2.54
C PRO A 345 5.09 -20.26 -2.34
N GLN A 346 5.19 -21.42 -1.67
CA GLN A 346 4.03 -22.28 -1.44
C GLN A 346 3.05 -21.68 -0.42
N GLY A 347 3.55 -20.99 0.61
CA GLY A 347 2.70 -20.30 1.59
C GLY A 347 1.95 -19.14 0.95
N LEU A 348 2.64 -18.30 0.18
CA LEU A 348 2.02 -17.21 -0.58
C LEU A 348 0.96 -17.72 -1.56
N ALA A 349 1.25 -18.79 -2.30
CA ALA A 349 0.27 -19.38 -3.22
C ALA A 349 -0.97 -19.91 -2.49
N LYS A 350 -0.82 -20.49 -1.28
CA LYS A 350 -1.96 -20.91 -0.45
C LYS A 350 -2.81 -19.73 0.03
N VAL A 351 -2.18 -18.66 0.50
CA VAL A 351 -2.86 -17.41 0.91
C VAL A 351 -3.67 -16.84 -0.26
N ALA A 352 -3.04 -16.71 -1.42
CA ALA A 352 -3.67 -16.23 -2.65
C ALA A 352 -4.85 -17.11 -3.08
N SER A 353 -4.65 -18.43 -3.11
CA SER A 353 -5.66 -19.40 -3.55
C SER A 353 -6.86 -19.46 -2.60
N ALA A 354 -6.62 -19.39 -1.28
CA ALA A 354 -7.68 -19.37 -0.28
C ALA A 354 -8.51 -18.08 -0.36
N SER A 355 -7.86 -16.94 -0.54
CA SER A 355 -8.53 -15.64 -0.73
C SER A 355 -9.45 -15.65 -1.96
N HIS A 356 -8.94 -16.16 -3.08
CA HIS A 356 -9.72 -16.30 -4.30
C HIS A 356 -10.91 -17.26 -4.13
N ALA A 357 -10.67 -18.46 -3.60
CA ALA A 357 -11.72 -19.46 -3.37
C ALA A 357 -12.83 -18.93 -2.44
N GLY A 358 -12.46 -18.23 -1.36
CA GLY A 358 -13.39 -17.59 -0.45
C GLY A 358 -14.21 -16.49 -1.13
N THR A 359 -13.59 -15.70 -1.99
CA THR A 359 -14.27 -14.63 -2.73
C THR A 359 -15.27 -15.20 -3.73
N VAL A 360 -14.89 -16.23 -4.48
CA VAL A 360 -15.81 -16.93 -5.40
C VAL A 360 -16.99 -17.51 -4.63
N ALA A 361 -16.75 -18.21 -3.52
CA ALA A 361 -17.80 -18.79 -2.70
C ALA A 361 -18.78 -17.73 -2.14
N LEU A 362 -18.26 -16.61 -1.63
CA LEU A 362 -19.10 -15.50 -1.16
C LEU A 362 -19.90 -14.89 -2.32
N ALA A 363 -19.26 -14.64 -3.45
CA ALA A 363 -19.90 -14.05 -4.62
C ALA A 363 -21.03 -14.93 -5.18
N ASP A 364 -20.84 -16.25 -5.22
CA ASP A 364 -21.88 -17.21 -5.65
C ASP A 364 -23.08 -17.18 -4.69
N LYS A 365 -22.81 -17.22 -3.37
CA LYS A 365 -23.86 -17.18 -2.35
C LYS A 365 -24.65 -15.87 -2.38
N LEU A 366 -23.95 -14.73 -2.48
CA LEU A 366 -24.59 -13.41 -2.53
C LEU A 366 -25.40 -13.23 -3.81
N ALA A 367 -24.89 -13.67 -4.97
CA ALA A 367 -25.62 -13.59 -6.24
C ALA A 367 -26.87 -14.49 -6.32
N ALA A 368 -27.02 -15.46 -5.40
CA ALA A 368 -28.24 -16.24 -5.26
C ALA A 368 -29.38 -15.49 -4.52
N ILE A 369 -29.05 -14.37 -3.85
CA ILE A 369 -30.04 -13.54 -3.16
C ILE A 369 -30.79 -12.68 -4.19
N ALA A 370 -32.12 -12.69 -4.13
CA ALA A 370 -32.95 -11.84 -4.97
C ALA A 370 -32.57 -10.36 -4.80
N GLY A 371 -32.29 -9.68 -5.91
CA GLY A 371 -31.86 -8.29 -5.93
C GLY A 371 -30.35 -8.07 -5.75
N VAL A 372 -29.54 -9.13 -5.84
CA VAL A 372 -28.07 -9.04 -5.91
C VAL A 372 -27.60 -9.66 -7.22
N THR A 373 -26.78 -8.93 -7.98
CA THR A 373 -26.19 -9.43 -9.22
C THR A 373 -24.71 -9.06 -9.30
N ARG A 374 -23.90 -9.85 -10.02
CA ARG A 374 -22.52 -9.46 -10.33
C ARG A 374 -22.53 -8.33 -11.37
N ALA A 375 -21.69 -7.32 -11.17
CA ALA A 375 -21.61 -6.21 -12.11
C ALA A 375 -20.99 -6.61 -13.46
N PHE A 376 -20.06 -7.57 -13.43
CA PHE A 376 -19.25 -7.94 -14.59
C PHE A 376 -19.20 -9.46 -14.80
N THR A 377 -19.00 -9.87 -16.05
CA THR A 377 -18.91 -11.30 -16.45
C THR A 377 -17.49 -11.85 -16.42
N SER A 378 -16.48 -10.99 -16.32
CA SER A 378 -15.07 -11.40 -16.36
C SER A 378 -14.63 -12.18 -15.12
N PRO A 379 -13.58 -13.00 -15.24
CA PRO A 379 -12.88 -13.54 -14.08
C PRO A 379 -12.40 -12.43 -13.15
N PHE A 380 -12.46 -12.70 -11.85
CA PHE A 380 -11.99 -11.82 -10.80
C PHE A 380 -11.13 -12.60 -9.79
N PHE A 381 -10.36 -11.89 -8.96
CA PHE A 381 -9.48 -12.53 -7.98
C PHE A 381 -10.08 -12.54 -6.56
N HIS A 382 -9.59 -11.73 -5.62
CA HIS A 382 -10.08 -11.68 -4.22
C HIS A 382 -10.99 -10.49 -3.91
N GLU A 383 -11.49 -9.81 -4.96
CA GLU A 383 -12.48 -8.74 -4.89
C GLU A 383 -13.51 -8.91 -5.99
N VAL A 384 -14.76 -8.46 -5.77
CA VAL A 384 -15.83 -8.51 -6.77
C VAL A 384 -16.84 -7.39 -6.55
N VAL A 385 -17.33 -6.81 -7.65
CA VAL A 385 -18.41 -5.81 -7.60
C VAL A 385 -19.77 -6.48 -7.73
N LEU A 386 -20.65 -6.17 -6.78
CA LEU A 386 -22.04 -6.60 -6.75
C LEU A 386 -22.96 -5.39 -6.90
N LYS A 387 -23.98 -5.51 -7.75
CA LYS A 387 -25.08 -4.56 -7.89
C LYS A 387 -26.25 -5.00 -7.03
N LEU A 388 -26.89 -4.03 -6.40
CA LEU A 388 -28.02 -4.21 -5.51
C LEU A 388 -29.27 -3.53 -6.11
N ASP A 389 -30.43 -4.13 -5.90
CA ASP A 389 -31.72 -3.50 -6.24
C ASP A 389 -32.22 -2.54 -5.14
N ASP A 390 -31.52 -2.49 -4.00
CA ASP A 390 -31.79 -1.57 -2.89
C ASP A 390 -30.64 -0.57 -2.69
N ASN A 391 -30.85 0.44 -1.84
CA ASN A 391 -29.86 1.47 -1.56
C ASN A 391 -28.61 0.90 -0.87
N ALA A 392 -27.45 0.96 -1.54
CA ALA A 392 -26.20 0.37 -1.06
C ALA A 392 -25.78 0.94 0.31
N LYS A 393 -25.93 2.25 0.53
CA LYS A 393 -25.56 2.91 1.79
C LYS A 393 -26.41 2.42 2.96
N ASP A 394 -27.71 2.24 2.74
CA ASP A 394 -28.63 1.76 3.77
C ASP A 394 -28.38 0.28 4.09
N VAL A 395 -28.12 -0.54 3.07
CA VAL A 395 -27.74 -1.96 3.24
C VAL A 395 -26.44 -2.09 4.03
N LEU A 396 -25.39 -1.36 3.65
CA LEU A 396 -24.11 -1.38 4.37
C LEU A 396 -24.23 -0.85 5.80
N ARG A 397 -25.08 0.17 6.04
CA ARG A 397 -25.38 0.66 7.40
C ARG A 397 -26.05 -0.42 8.24
N ALA A 398 -27.00 -1.15 7.66
CA ALA A 398 -27.70 -2.23 8.34
C ALA A 398 -26.79 -3.44 8.64
N LEU A 399 -25.89 -3.80 7.72
CA LEU A 399 -24.85 -4.81 7.96
C LEU A 399 -23.89 -4.39 9.07
N ARG A 400 -23.46 -3.12 9.09
CA ARG A 400 -22.63 -2.57 10.16
C ARG A 400 -23.33 -2.68 11.51
N ALA A 401 -24.65 -2.46 11.59
CA ALA A 401 -25.39 -2.65 12.82
C ALA A 401 -25.43 -4.11 13.32
N GLN A 402 -24.99 -5.08 12.51
CA GLN A 402 -24.83 -6.49 12.86
C GLN A 402 -23.35 -6.89 13.03
N GLY A 403 -22.42 -5.93 13.08
CA GLY A 403 -20.98 -6.20 13.25
C GLY A 403 -20.24 -6.53 11.95
N ILE A 404 -20.87 -6.33 10.78
CA ILE A 404 -20.32 -6.71 9.47
C ILE A 404 -20.01 -5.46 8.65
N LEU A 405 -18.76 -5.29 8.22
CA LEU A 405 -18.40 -4.28 7.22
C LEU A 405 -18.46 -4.91 5.84
N GLY A 406 -19.67 -4.98 5.28
CA GLY A 406 -20.00 -5.81 4.12
C GLY A 406 -19.57 -5.30 2.75
N GLY A 407 -18.56 -4.43 2.66
CA GLY A 407 -18.07 -3.89 1.39
C GLY A 407 -17.91 -2.37 1.36
N LEU A 408 -17.48 -1.87 0.21
CA LEU A 408 -17.34 -0.45 -0.11
C LEU A 408 -18.41 -0.03 -1.11
N ASP A 409 -19.22 0.99 -0.79
CA ASP A 409 -20.10 1.64 -1.77
C ASP A 409 -19.26 2.41 -2.80
N ILE A 410 -19.34 1.98 -4.05
CA ILE A 410 -18.57 2.57 -5.16
C ILE A 410 -19.43 3.47 -6.07
N SER A 411 -20.72 3.62 -5.78
CA SER A 411 -21.67 4.37 -6.60
C SER A 411 -21.29 5.85 -6.79
N GLY A 412 -20.53 6.42 -5.85
CA GLY A 412 -20.02 7.79 -5.94
C GLY A 412 -18.91 7.98 -6.98
N TRP A 413 -18.15 6.92 -7.30
CA TRP A 413 -17.10 6.95 -8.32
C TRP A 413 -17.56 6.39 -9.67
N TYR A 414 -18.52 5.47 -9.66
CA TYR A 414 -19.04 4.78 -10.84
C TYR A 414 -20.58 4.83 -10.84
N PRO A 415 -21.20 6.02 -11.00
CA PRO A 415 -22.65 6.17 -10.98
C PRO A 415 -23.38 5.35 -12.04
N GLU A 416 -22.72 5.03 -13.16
CA GLU A 416 -23.22 4.17 -14.24
C GLU A 416 -23.50 2.72 -13.79
N LEU A 417 -22.89 2.27 -12.69
CA LEU A 417 -23.15 0.94 -12.12
C LEU A 417 -24.38 0.93 -11.20
N GLY A 418 -24.97 2.08 -10.89
CA GLY A 418 -26.11 2.20 -9.98
C GLY A 418 -25.71 1.93 -8.52
N GLN A 419 -26.53 1.16 -7.80
CA GLN A 419 -26.23 0.77 -6.42
C GLN A 419 -25.22 -0.39 -6.43
N ALA A 420 -23.93 -0.07 -6.38
CA ALA A 420 -22.86 -1.05 -6.48
C ALA A 420 -21.96 -1.03 -5.24
N ILE A 421 -21.62 -2.22 -4.76
CA ILE A 421 -20.66 -2.43 -3.68
C ILE A 421 -19.50 -3.30 -4.16
N LEU A 422 -18.29 -2.98 -3.73
CA LEU A 422 -17.12 -3.85 -3.84
C LEU A 422 -17.02 -4.69 -2.57
N VAL A 423 -16.85 -6.00 -2.70
CA VAL A 423 -16.62 -6.92 -1.58
C VAL A 423 -15.33 -7.71 -1.76
N CYS A 424 -14.68 -8.04 -0.65
CA CYS A 424 -13.39 -8.73 -0.62
C CYS A 424 -13.41 -9.88 0.39
N VAL A 425 -12.75 -10.98 0.06
CA VAL A 425 -12.48 -12.09 0.99
C VAL A 425 -11.01 -12.47 0.95
N THR A 426 -10.41 -12.60 2.11
CA THR A 426 -9.04 -13.08 2.29
C THR A 426 -9.04 -14.46 2.97
N GLU A 427 -7.87 -15.07 3.11
CA GLU A 427 -7.68 -16.35 3.78
C GLU A 427 -8.06 -16.36 5.28
N THR A 428 -8.32 -15.20 5.87
CA THR A 428 -8.73 -15.08 7.27
C THR A 428 -10.20 -15.45 7.49
N LYS A 429 -11.02 -15.45 6.43
CA LYS A 429 -12.46 -15.71 6.54
C LYS A 429 -12.75 -17.20 6.50
N THR A 430 -13.64 -17.63 7.40
CA THR A 430 -14.15 -18.99 7.44
C THR A 430 -15.46 -19.12 6.68
N ALA A 431 -15.87 -20.34 6.36
CA ALA A 431 -17.19 -20.59 5.76
C ALA A 431 -18.34 -20.04 6.62
N ALA A 432 -18.21 -20.10 7.95
CA ALA A 432 -19.21 -19.55 8.88
C ALA A 432 -19.31 -18.02 8.78
N ASP A 433 -18.19 -17.31 8.58
CA ASP A 433 -18.19 -15.86 8.36
C ASP A 433 -18.93 -15.50 7.06
N LEU A 434 -18.71 -16.29 6.00
CA LEU A 434 -19.39 -16.09 4.72
C LEU A 434 -20.90 -16.33 4.86
N ASP A 435 -21.30 -17.42 5.50
CA ASP A 435 -22.71 -17.76 5.73
C ASP A 435 -23.40 -16.71 6.60
N HIS A 436 -22.70 -16.18 7.61
CA HIS A 436 -23.20 -15.11 8.48
C HIS A 436 -23.46 -13.81 7.70
N PHE A 437 -22.54 -13.42 6.81
CA PHE A 437 -22.75 -12.29 5.91
C PHE A 437 -23.96 -12.55 5.00
N VAL A 438 -24.00 -13.67 4.29
CA VAL A 438 -25.09 -14.00 3.36
C VAL A 438 -26.46 -13.98 4.06
N GLN A 439 -26.57 -14.58 5.24
CA GLN A 439 -27.81 -14.60 6.02
C GLN A 439 -28.30 -13.18 6.37
N HIS A 440 -27.39 -12.31 6.84
CA HIS A 440 -27.77 -10.94 7.18
C HIS A 440 -28.08 -10.09 5.95
N MET A 441 -27.36 -10.27 4.85
CA MET A 441 -27.66 -9.63 3.57
C MET A 441 -29.06 -9.99 3.09
N GLU A 442 -29.41 -11.28 3.06
CA GLU A 442 -30.72 -11.77 2.65
C GLU A 442 -31.85 -11.22 3.53
N ARG A 443 -31.66 -11.22 4.85
CA ARG A 443 -32.63 -10.65 5.79
C ARG A 443 -32.87 -9.15 5.55
N ILE A 444 -31.80 -8.40 5.28
CA ILE A 444 -31.87 -6.96 5.04
C ILE A 444 -32.61 -6.66 3.73
N LEU A 445 -32.26 -7.36 2.64
CA LEU A 445 -32.84 -7.14 1.31
C LEU A 445 -34.28 -7.64 1.18
N SER A 446 -34.65 -8.73 1.87
CA SER A 446 -36.02 -9.27 1.85
C SER A 446 -37.05 -8.38 2.55
N LYS A 447 -36.64 -7.23 3.12
CA LYS A 447 -37.48 -6.30 3.92
C LYS A 447 -38.24 -6.99 5.06
N ARG A 448 -37.85 -8.20 5.45
CA ARG A 448 -38.25 -8.82 6.72
C ARG A 448 -37.52 -8.08 7.84
N ARG A 449 -38.02 -6.87 8.14
CA ARG A 449 -37.67 -6.12 9.35
C ARG A 449 -38.30 -6.84 10.55
N GLU A 450 -37.74 -7.99 10.91
CA GLU A 450 -37.82 -8.39 12.31
C GLU A 450 -37.05 -7.34 13.10
N ALA A 451 -37.66 -6.85 14.18
CA ALA A 451 -36.99 -5.92 15.07
C ALA A 451 -35.62 -6.49 15.44
N PRO A 452 -34.53 -5.70 15.35
CA PRO A 452 -33.22 -6.21 15.71
C PRO A 452 -33.30 -6.75 17.16
N PRO A 453 -32.83 -7.98 17.44
CA PRO A 453 -32.57 -8.36 18.82
C PRO A 453 -31.66 -7.27 19.39
N CYS A 454 -32.06 -6.68 20.52
CA CYS A 454 -31.41 -5.55 21.16
C CYS A 454 -29.90 -5.56 20.90
N ALA A 455 -29.42 -4.52 20.19
CA ALA A 455 -28.01 -4.31 19.97
C ALA A 455 -27.27 -4.44 21.31
N TYR A 456 -26.20 -5.24 21.33
CA TYR A 456 -25.26 -5.22 22.44
C TYR A 456 -24.73 -3.79 22.56
N LYS A 457 -25.24 -3.06 23.55
CA LYS A 457 -24.61 -1.86 24.06
C LYS A 457 -23.44 -2.30 24.92
N SER A 458 -22.23 -2.10 24.42
CA SER A 458 -21.09 -1.49 25.13
C SER A 458 -19.89 -1.49 24.23
#